data_AF-T0Z081-F1
#
_entry.id   AF-T0Z081-F1
#
_cell.length_a   1.000
_cell.length_b   1.000
_cell.length_c   1.000
_cell.angle_alpha   90.00
_cell.angle_beta   90.00
_cell.angle_gamma   90.00
#
_symmetry.space_group_name_H-M   'P 1'
#
loop_
_entity.id
_entity.type
_entity.pdbx_description
1 polymer ?
#
loop_
_entity_poly.entity_id
_entity_poly.type
_entity_poly.pdbx_seq_one_letter_code
_entity_poly.pdbx_strand_id
1 'polypeptide(L)'
;MLALALSGTPLFLLLTGLALLIAVGADAIGRRTRIPDLLWLILFGLVVGPILGLITRSAILVVAPIVGTAVLIVILFDAGLDMRSDLIGSLLPSVVAFAVITYLASVAILTVVADAVLFPGDPLLSLLFGSALGATSGAVTIPIANR
;
A
#
# COMPACT_ATOMS: atom_id res chain seq x y z
N MET A 1 1.26 -23.15 34.90
CA MET A 1 2.34 -22.14 34.83
C MET A 1 2.74 -21.80 33.39
N LEU A 2 2.82 -22.76 32.46
CA LEU A 2 3.10 -22.47 31.03
C LEU A 2 1.94 -21.76 30.29
N ALA A 3 0.69 -22.02 30.67
CA ALA A 3 -0.49 -21.38 30.06
C ALA A 3 -0.69 -19.90 30.47
N LEU A 4 -0.11 -19.45 31.60
CA LEU A 4 -0.24 -18.08 32.11
C LEU A 4 0.82 -17.13 31.51
N ALA A 5 1.99 -17.67 31.14
CA ALA A 5 3.08 -16.94 30.47
C ALA A 5 2.77 -16.67 28.98
N LEU A 6 1.72 -17.28 28.43
CA LEU A 6 1.29 -17.10 27.04
C LEU A 6 0.36 -15.89 26.82
N SER A 7 0.10 -15.09 27.86
CA SER A 7 -1.04 -14.16 27.92
C SER A 7 -0.94 -12.90 27.06
N GLY A 8 0.20 -12.59 26.45
CA GLY A 8 0.29 -11.44 25.53
C GLY A 8 1.47 -11.46 24.55
N THR A 9 2.69 -11.70 25.05
CA THR A 9 3.91 -11.62 24.22
C THR A 9 4.09 -12.78 23.22
N PRO A 10 3.95 -14.06 23.58
CA PRO A 10 4.13 -15.15 22.61
C PRO A 10 2.95 -15.28 21.65
N LEU A 11 1.72 -14.91 22.06
CA LEU A 11 0.59 -14.83 21.13
C LEU A 11 0.81 -13.73 20.09
N PHE A 12 1.32 -12.57 20.51
CA PHE A 12 1.72 -11.50 19.59
C PHE A 12 2.79 -11.97 18.61
N LEU A 13 3.87 -12.60 19.10
CA LEU A 13 4.93 -13.16 18.25
C LEU A 13 4.39 -14.21 17.27
N LEU A 14 3.46 -15.07 17.70
CA LEU A 14 2.81 -16.06 16.84
C LEU A 14 1.99 -15.39 15.74
N LEU A 15 1.19 -14.37 16.07
CA LEU A 15 0.37 -13.63 15.11
C LEU A 15 1.22 -12.83 14.12
N THR A 16 2.26 -12.15 14.61
CA THR A 16 3.22 -11.44 13.74
C THR A 16 3.99 -12.42 12.86
N GLY A 17 4.43 -13.54 13.40
CA GLY A 17 5.09 -14.60 12.62
C GLY A 17 4.18 -15.20 11.56
N LEU A 18 2.91 -15.43 11.89
CA LEU A 18 1.91 -15.89 10.92
C LEU A 18 1.68 -14.84 9.83
N ALA A 19 1.56 -13.56 10.19
CA ALA A 19 1.43 -12.47 9.22
C ALA A 19 2.63 -12.38 8.27
N LEU A 20 3.85 -12.54 8.79
CA LEU A 20 5.07 -12.61 7.97
C LEU A 20 5.06 -13.82 7.04
N LEU A 21 4.62 -14.99 7.53
CA LEU A 21 4.54 -16.21 6.74
C LEU A 21 3.50 -16.09 5.62
N ILE A 22 2.37 -15.43 5.87
CA ILE A 22 1.37 -15.08 4.86
C ILE A 22 1.96 -14.14 3.82
N ALA A 23 2.71 -13.11 4.23
CA ALA A 23 3.36 -12.19 3.30
C ALA A 23 4.36 -12.90 2.37
N VAL A 24 5.23 -13.75 2.94
CA VAL A 24 6.18 -14.57 2.15
C VAL A 24 5.45 -15.57 1.26
N GLY A 25 4.36 -16.16 1.74
CA GLY A 25 3.52 -17.06 0.95
C GLY A 25 2.85 -16.35 -0.22
N ALA A 26 2.33 -15.14 -0.01
CA ALA A 26 1.72 -14.31 -1.04
C ALA A 26 2.74 -13.95 -2.13
N ASP A 27 3.96 -13.61 -1.75
CA ASP A 27 5.06 -13.37 -2.69
C ASP A 27 5.42 -14.64 -3.48
N ALA A 28 5.55 -15.80 -2.83
CA ALA A 28 5.83 -17.07 -3.50
C ALA A 28 4.73 -17.46 -4.50
N ILE A 29 3.45 -17.29 -4.12
CA ILE A 29 2.30 -17.49 -4.99
C ILE A 29 2.32 -16.48 -6.13
N GLY A 30 2.62 -15.21 -5.85
CA GLY A 30 2.68 -14.15 -6.85
C GLY A 30 3.72 -14.40 -7.93
N ARG A 31 4.90 -14.92 -7.55
CA ARG A 31 5.95 -15.35 -8.49
C ARG A 31 5.47 -16.48 -9.42
N ARG A 32 4.68 -17.43 -8.90
CA ARG A 32 4.18 -18.59 -9.68
C ARG A 32 2.95 -18.26 -10.53
N THR A 33 2.03 -17.46 -10.01
CA THR A 33 0.75 -17.09 -10.64
C THR A 33 0.86 -15.87 -11.55
N ARG A 34 2.00 -15.17 -11.53
CA ARG A 34 2.27 -13.90 -12.23
C ARG A 34 1.47 -12.69 -11.71
N ILE A 35 0.65 -12.86 -10.66
CA ILE A 35 -0.12 -11.80 -10.03
C ILE A 35 0.74 -11.12 -8.95
N PRO A 36 0.77 -9.78 -8.83
CA PRO A 36 1.46 -9.08 -7.74
C PRO A 36 1.04 -9.58 -6.35
N ASP A 37 2.01 -9.71 -5.45
CA ASP A 37 1.84 -10.09 -4.05
C ASP A 37 0.84 -9.19 -3.30
N LEU A 38 0.81 -7.89 -3.61
CA LEU A 38 -0.16 -6.93 -3.08
C LEU A 38 -1.62 -7.41 -3.25
N LEU A 39 -1.97 -7.96 -4.42
CA LEU A 39 -3.34 -8.42 -4.68
C LEU A 39 -3.70 -9.64 -3.83
N TRP A 40 -2.75 -10.54 -3.61
CA TRP A 40 -2.92 -11.66 -2.69
C TRP A 40 -3.11 -11.20 -1.25
N LEU A 41 -2.39 -10.16 -0.82
CA LEU A 41 -2.53 -9.59 0.51
C LEU A 41 -3.88 -8.88 0.69
N ILE A 42 -4.36 -8.14 -0.31
CA ILE A 42 -5.71 -7.53 -0.31
C ILE A 42 -6.77 -8.63 -0.20
N LEU A 43 -6.65 -9.69 -1.01
CA LEU A 43 -7.61 -10.80 -0.98
C LEU A 43 -7.61 -11.50 0.37
N PHE A 44 -6.44 -11.73 0.96
CA PHE A 44 -6.33 -12.30 2.29
C PHE A 44 -7.01 -11.42 3.35
N GLY A 45 -6.76 -10.10 3.32
CA GLY A 45 -7.43 -9.14 4.20
C GLY A 45 -8.95 -9.14 4.05
N LEU A 46 -9.45 -9.25 2.81
CA LEU A 46 -10.88 -9.38 2.52
C LEU A 46 -11.48 -10.68 3.09
N VAL A 47 -10.76 -11.80 2.99
CA VAL A 47 -11.20 -13.08 3.54
C VAL A 47 -11.22 -13.04 5.06
N VAL A 48 -10.13 -12.60 5.70
CA VAL A 48 -10.01 -12.61 7.16
C VAL A 48 -10.89 -11.55 7.83
N GLY A 49 -11.03 -10.38 7.22
CA GLY A 49 -11.83 -9.27 7.75
C GLY A 49 -13.33 -9.52 7.60
N PRO A 50 -13.96 -9.07 6.50
CA PRO A 50 -15.41 -9.12 6.35
C PRO A 50 -16.00 -10.52 6.11
N ILE A 51 -15.28 -11.42 5.41
CA ILE A 51 -15.86 -12.74 5.06
C ILE A 51 -15.89 -13.68 6.27
N LEU A 52 -14.78 -13.80 7.00
CA LEU A 52 -14.69 -14.65 8.19
C LEU A 52 -15.10 -13.94 9.48
N GLY A 53 -15.19 -12.61 9.49
CA GLY A 53 -15.58 -11.81 10.65
C GLY A 53 -14.57 -11.86 11.80
N LEU A 54 -13.32 -12.27 11.55
CA LEU A 54 -12.31 -12.45 12.59
C LEU A 54 -11.76 -11.12 13.13
N ILE A 55 -11.92 -10.04 12.37
CA ILE A 55 -11.42 -8.71 12.72
C ILE A 55 -12.56 -7.70 12.72
N THR A 56 -12.75 -7.02 13.84
CA THR A 56 -13.77 -5.97 13.98
C THR A 56 -13.34 -4.69 13.26
N ARG A 57 -14.28 -4.04 12.55
CA ARG A 57 -14.06 -2.76 11.88
C ARG A 57 -13.51 -1.67 12.81
N SER A 58 -13.99 -1.60 14.05
CA SER A 58 -13.53 -0.62 15.04
C SER A 58 -12.04 -0.76 15.36
N ALA A 59 -11.53 -2.00 15.46
CA ALA A 59 -10.12 -2.25 15.67
C ALA A 59 -9.28 -1.77 14.46
N ILE A 60 -9.75 -2.03 13.24
CA ILE A 60 -9.07 -1.58 12.01
C ILE A 60 -9.01 -0.05 11.93
N LEU A 61 -10.10 0.65 12.26
CA LEU A 61 -10.13 2.12 12.22
C LEU A 61 -9.16 2.78 13.21
N VAL A 62 -8.78 2.08 14.28
CA VAL A 62 -7.79 2.57 15.25
C VAL A 62 -6.36 2.17 14.85
N VAL A 63 -6.17 0.93 14.41
CA VAL A 63 -4.83 0.36 14.16
C VAL A 63 -4.29 0.71 12.77
N ALA A 64 -5.14 0.70 11.75
CA ALA A 64 -4.71 0.91 10.36
C ALA A 64 -4.02 2.26 10.12
N PRO A 65 -4.47 3.40 10.71
CA PRO A 65 -3.74 4.66 10.57
C PRO A 65 -2.33 4.59 11.19
N ILE A 66 -2.20 4.05 12.41
CA ILE A 66 -0.93 4.00 13.13
C ILE A 66 0.07 3.10 12.41
N VAL A 67 -0.35 1.87 12.09
CA VAL A 67 0.50 0.89 11.42
C VAL A 67 0.76 1.30 9.97
N GLY A 68 -0.26 1.80 9.27
CA GLY A 68 -0.15 2.26 7.89
C GLY A 68 0.81 3.43 7.74
N THR A 69 0.77 4.42 8.63
CA THR A 69 1.74 5.51 8.65
C THR A 69 3.15 5.01 8.93
N ALA A 70 3.34 4.14 9.92
CA ALA A 70 4.66 3.58 10.24
C ALA A 70 5.24 2.79 9.05
N VAL A 71 4.43 1.94 8.42
CA VAL A 71 4.80 1.16 7.25
C VAL A 71 5.12 2.06 6.06
N LEU A 72 4.30 3.10 5.82
CA LEU A 72 4.54 4.06 4.74
C LEU A 72 5.87 4.81 4.93
N ILE A 73 6.17 5.25 6.16
CA ILE A 73 7.45 5.90 6.48
C ILE A 73 8.61 4.96 6.16
N VAL A 74 8.54 3.70 6.61
CA VAL A 74 9.60 2.71 6.37
C VAL A 74 9.77 2.42 4.88
N ILE A 75 8.69 2.20 4.13
CA ILE A 75 8.75 1.92 2.69
C ILE A 75 9.30 3.12 1.92
N LEU A 76 8.87 4.34 2.24
CA LEU A 76 9.35 5.55 1.56
C LEU A 76 10.80 5.85 1.92
N PHE A 77 11.21 5.56 3.15
CA PHE A 77 12.59 5.68 3.59
C PHE A 77 13.51 4.69 2.86
N ASP A 78 13.11 3.42 2.78
CA ASP A 78 13.82 2.38 2.04
C ASP A 78 13.98 2.73 0.56
N ALA A 79 12.89 3.15 -0.10
CA ALA A 79 12.92 3.64 -1.48
C ALA A 79 13.83 4.87 -1.67
N GLY A 80 13.93 5.74 -0.66
CA GLY A 80 14.81 6.90 -0.67
C GLY A 80 16.29 6.55 -0.49
N LEU A 81 16.61 5.50 0.28
CA LEU A 81 17.99 5.01 0.47
C LEU A 81 18.52 4.28 -0.78
N ASP A 82 17.66 3.56 -1.48
CA ASP A 82 18.01 2.84 -2.72
C ASP A 82 18.18 3.76 -3.94
N MET A 83 17.88 5.06 -3.83
CA MET A 83 18.15 6.03 -4.88
C MET A 83 19.67 6.20 -5.09
N ARG A 84 20.17 5.63 -6.19
CA ARG A 84 21.58 5.75 -6.63
C ARG A 84 21.96 7.23 -6.82
N SER A 85 22.75 7.76 -5.89
CA SER A 85 23.31 9.13 -5.91
C SER A 85 24.01 9.51 -7.21
N ASP A 86 24.56 8.53 -7.91
CA ASP A 86 25.43 8.74 -9.08
C ASP A 86 24.64 9.08 -10.36
N LEU A 87 23.34 8.74 -10.41
CA LEU A 87 22.43 9.04 -11.53
C LEU A 87 21.68 10.38 -11.35
N ILE A 88 21.75 10.94 -10.14
CA ILE A 88 20.92 12.06 -9.69
C ILE A 88 21.40 13.37 -10.33
N GLY A 89 22.71 13.64 -10.41
CA GLY A 89 23.22 14.99 -10.68
C GLY A 89 22.64 15.72 -11.91
N SER A 90 22.56 15.05 -13.07
CA SER A 90 22.09 15.68 -14.32
C SER A 90 20.63 15.37 -14.68
N LEU A 91 20.09 14.24 -14.21
CA LEU A 91 18.75 13.77 -14.57
C LEU A 91 17.67 14.18 -13.55
N LEU A 92 18.05 14.55 -12.31
CA LEU A 92 17.08 14.87 -11.26
C LEU A 92 16.03 15.88 -11.65
N PRO A 93 16.38 17.04 -12.26
CA PRO A 93 15.38 18.05 -12.58
C PRO A 93 14.33 17.51 -13.56
N SER A 94 14.76 16.73 -14.56
CA SER A 94 13.84 16.12 -15.52
C SER A 94 12.97 15.03 -14.90
N VAL A 95 13.54 14.16 -14.05
CA VAL A 95 12.80 13.09 -13.37
C VAL A 95 11.77 13.67 -12.40
N VAL A 96 12.14 14.68 -11.61
CA VAL A 96 11.24 15.35 -10.67
C VAL A 96 10.15 16.11 -11.44
N ALA A 97 10.50 16.85 -12.48
CA ALA A 97 9.52 17.54 -13.31
C ALA A 97 8.53 16.55 -13.93
N PHE A 98 9.02 15.43 -14.47
CA PHE A 98 8.17 14.38 -15.02
C PHE A 98 7.23 13.80 -13.96
N ALA A 99 7.74 13.46 -12.77
CA ALA A 99 6.94 12.93 -11.67
C ALA A 99 5.85 13.92 -11.21
N VAL A 100 6.19 15.20 -11.05
CA VAL A 100 5.25 16.23 -10.62
C VAL A 100 4.18 16.48 -11.70
N ILE A 101 4.58 16.62 -12.96
CA ILE A 101 3.64 16.88 -14.07
C ILE A 101 2.69 15.69 -14.24
N THR A 102 3.21 14.46 -14.24
CA THR A 102 2.38 13.26 -14.40
C THR A 102 1.44 13.05 -13.21
N TYR A 103 1.90 13.31 -11.99
CA TYR A 103 1.05 13.28 -10.79
C TYR A 103 -0.06 14.33 -10.87
N LEU A 104 0.27 15.60 -11.12
CA LEU A 104 -0.73 16.68 -11.21
C LEU A 104 -1.74 16.45 -12.33
N ALA A 105 -1.28 15.98 -13.50
CA ALA A 105 -2.16 15.61 -14.60
C ALA A 105 -3.11 14.47 -14.22
N SER A 106 -2.59 13.43 -13.54
CA SER A 106 -3.40 12.31 -13.07
C SER A 106 -4.43 12.75 -12.03
N VAL A 107 -4.03 13.57 -11.05
CA VAL A 107 -4.93 14.13 -10.05
C VAL A 107 -6.03 14.97 -10.72
N ALA A 108 -5.69 15.83 -11.67
CA ALA A 108 -6.65 16.66 -12.38
C ALA A 108 -7.69 15.81 -13.14
N ILE A 109 -7.23 14.82 -13.91
CA ILE A 109 -8.11 13.92 -14.68
C ILE A 109 -9.01 13.13 -13.72
N LEU A 110 -8.44 12.50 -12.69
CA LEU A 110 -9.21 11.71 -11.74
C LEU A 110 -10.20 12.55 -10.94
N THR A 111 -9.86 13.78 -10.58
CA THR A 111 -10.77 14.70 -9.88
C THR A 111 -11.96 15.07 -10.75
N VAL A 112 -11.73 15.42 -12.03
CA VAL A 112 -12.81 15.75 -12.97
C VAL A 112 -13.73 14.56 -13.21
N VAL A 113 -13.15 13.36 -13.38
CA VAL A 113 -13.94 12.13 -13.56
C VAL A 113 -14.73 11.79 -12.29
N ALA A 114 -14.12 11.97 -11.11
CA ALA A 114 -14.76 11.72 -9.83
C ALA A 114 -15.93 12.67 -9.60
N ASP A 115 -15.77 13.96 -9.87
CA ASP A 115 -16.84 14.96 -9.75
C ASP A 115 -17.98 14.69 -10.75
N ALA A 116 -17.66 14.25 -11.97
CA ALA A 116 -18.67 13.96 -12.98
C ALA A 116 -19.47 12.67 -12.73
N VAL A 117 -18.85 11.63 -12.17
CA VAL A 117 -19.44 10.27 -12.16
C VAL A 117 -19.65 9.70 -10.76
N LEU A 118 -18.71 9.93 -9.84
CA LEU A 118 -18.70 9.28 -8.52
C LEU A 118 -19.34 10.15 -7.43
N PHE A 119 -19.01 11.44 -7.40
CA PHE A 119 -19.35 12.37 -6.33
C PHE A 119 -19.88 13.70 -6.89
N PRO A 120 -20.98 13.67 -7.67
CA PRO A 120 -21.53 14.87 -8.28
C PRO A 120 -21.90 15.92 -7.23
N GLY A 121 -21.28 17.11 -7.35
CA GLY A 121 -21.53 18.25 -6.47
C GLY A 121 -20.68 18.29 -5.20
N ASP A 122 -19.73 17.36 -5.03
CA ASP A 122 -18.73 17.40 -3.95
C ASP A 122 -17.30 17.50 -4.54
N PRO A 123 -16.84 18.72 -4.86
CA PRO A 123 -15.52 18.91 -5.46
C PRO A 123 -14.39 18.60 -4.47
N LEU A 124 -14.64 18.71 -3.16
CA LEU A 124 -13.63 18.40 -2.15
C LEU A 124 -13.38 16.90 -2.10
N LEU A 125 -14.44 16.09 -2.04
CA LEU A 125 -14.33 14.63 -2.03
C LEU A 125 -13.74 14.11 -3.34
N SER A 126 -14.12 14.71 -4.47
CA SER A 126 -13.54 14.41 -5.78
C SER A 126 -12.04 14.70 -5.85
N LEU A 127 -11.60 15.82 -5.27
CA LEU A 127 -10.17 16.17 -5.19
C LEU A 127 -9.40 15.24 -4.24
N LEU A 128 -10.01 14.86 -3.11
CA LEU A 128 -9.44 13.87 -2.19
C LEU A 128 -9.28 12.50 -2.88
N PHE A 129 -10.27 12.09 -3.67
CA PHE A 129 -10.20 10.87 -4.47
C PHE A 129 -9.08 10.94 -5.52
N GLY A 130 -9.03 12.04 -6.29
CA GLY A 130 -8.00 12.25 -7.31
C GLY A 130 -6.58 12.28 -6.73
N SER A 131 -6.38 12.97 -5.61
CA SER A 131 -5.08 13.03 -4.93
C SER A 131 -4.66 11.69 -4.30
N ALA A 132 -5.60 10.94 -3.73
CA ALA A 132 -5.29 9.62 -3.16
C ALA A 132 -4.89 8.58 -4.22
N LEU A 133 -5.47 8.65 -5.43
CA LEU A 133 -5.25 7.68 -6.50
C LEU A 133 -4.31 8.15 -7.62
N GLY A 134 -3.93 9.43 -7.64
CA GLY A 134 -3.07 10.01 -8.69
C GLY A 134 -1.62 9.53 -8.63
N ALA A 135 -1.20 8.91 -7.53
CA ALA A 135 0.15 8.38 -7.37
C ALA A 135 0.30 6.98 -8.00
N THR A 136 1.45 6.72 -8.61
CA THR A 136 1.80 5.40 -9.17
C THR A 136 2.66 4.59 -8.23
N SER A 137 2.37 3.29 -8.06
CA SER A 137 3.22 2.38 -7.28
C SER A 137 4.25 1.69 -8.17
N GLY A 138 5.52 2.10 -8.05
CA GLY A 138 6.65 1.45 -8.72
C GLY A 138 6.80 -0.03 -8.34
N ALA A 139 6.45 -0.38 -7.10
CA ALA A 139 6.46 -1.77 -6.61
C ALA A 139 5.50 -2.69 -7.40
N VAL A 140 4.45 -2.14 -8.00
CA VAL A 140 3.50 -2.91 -8.83
C VAL A 140 3.84 -2.80 -10.31
N THR A 141 4.20 -1.61 -10.80
CA THR A 141 4.40 -1.38 -12.24
C THR A 141 5.75 -1.90 -12.75
N ILE A 142 6.82 -1.83 -11.96
CA ILE A 142 8.16 -2.30 -12.38
C ILE A 142 8.19 -3.81 -12.61
N PRO A 143 7.64 -4.67 -11.70
CA PRO A 143 7.56 -6.10 -11.97
C PRO A 143 6.67 -6.47 -13.14
N ILE A 144 5.75 -5.58 -13.58
CA ILE A 144 4.90 -5.81 -14.76
C ILE A 144 5.61 -5.36 -16.04
N ALA A 145 6.34 -4.25 -16.00
CA ALA A 145 7.01 -3.66 -17.17
C ALA A 145 8.33 -4.35 -17.56
N ASN A 146 9.08 -4.88 -16.59
CA ASN A 146 10.34 -5.60 -16.81
C ASN A 146 10.14 -7.12 -17.00
N ARG A 147 8.94 -7.55 -17.44
CA ARG A 147 8.62 -8.95 -17.74
C ARG A 147 8.60 -9.23 -19.23
#